data_AF-A0A966QVG8-F1
#
_entry.id   AF-A0A966QVG8-F1
#
_cell.length_a   1.000
_cell.length_b   1.000
_cell.length_c   1.000
_cell.angle_alpha   90.00
_cell.angle_beta   90.00
_cell.angle_gamma   90.00
#
_symmetry.space_group_name_H-M   'P 1'
#
loop_
_entity.id
_entity.type
_entity.pdbx_description
1 polymer ?
#
loop_
_entity_poly.entity_id
_entity_poly.type
_entity_poly.pdbx_seq_one_letter_code
_entity_poly.pdbx_strand_id
1 'polypeptide(L)'
;MRIPGRLPLIVALGLVGAVLPVAPTAAAMPGAVVVPSNTSPTKDYVVILTENASVASKVNKEESLGNDVNDVFSSKVKGFVAELDASDVRRLKKDPQVLVVEPDATFSVGVTDESTTSTTT
;
A
#
# COMPACT_ATOMS: atom_id res chain seq x y z
N MET A 1 -9.75 35.58 0.05
CA MET A 1 -9.10 34.83 -1.04
C MET A 1 -7.59 34.81 -0.77
N ARG A 2 -7.06 33.72 -0.20
CA ARG A 2 -5.63 33.56 0.10
C ARG A 2 -5.27 32.08 -0.11
N ILE A 3 -4.54 31.81 -1.18
CA ILE A 3 -3.62 30.67 -1.27
C ILE A 3 -2.27 31.26 -0.83
N PRO A 4 -1.50 30.58 0.04
CA PRO A 4 -0.16 30.23 -0.44
C PRO A 4 0.38 28.90 0.11
N GLY A 5 0.88 28.09 -0.81
CA GLY A 5 2.20 27.45 -0.77
C GLY A 5 2.58 26.59 0.44
N ARG A 6 2.72 25.28 0.20
CA ARG A 6 3.75 24.51 0.90
C ARG A 6 4.84 24.13 -0.09
N LEU A 7 5.97 24.83 0.05
CA LEU A 7 7.22 24.60 -0.67
C LEU A 7 7.76 23.18 -0.40
N PRO A 8 8.48 22.59 -1.36
CA PRO A 8 9.29 21.41 -1.12
C PRO A 8 10.53 21.82 -0.30
N LEU A 9 10.72 21.22 0.88
CA LEU A 9 11.93 21.37 1.67
C LEU A 9 13.01 20.45 1.10
N ILE A 10 13.86 21.01 0.25
CA ILE A 10 15.15 20.42 -0.13
C ILE A 10 16.08 20.55 1.07
N VAL A 11 16.47 19.43 1.69
CA VAL A 11 17.57 19.40 2.66
C VAL A 11 18.81 18.90 1.94
N ALA A 12 19.70 19.83 1.63
CA ALA A 12 21.08 19.56 1.24
C ALA A 12 22.00 20.20 2.29
N LEU A 13 22.79 19.38 3.00
CA LEU A 13 23.97 19.84 3.74
C LEU A 13 25.05 18.76 3.62
N GLY A 14 26.13 19.09 2.92
CA GLY A 14 27.24 18.19 2.65
C GLY A 14 28.32 18.21 3.73
N LEU A 15 29.24 17.25 3.66
CA LEU A 15 30.63 17.44 4.10
C LEU A 15 31.55 16.51 3.30
N VAL A 16 32.53 17.13 2.66
CA VAL A 16 33.54 16.52 1.78
C VAL A 16 34.54 15.72 2.63
N GLY A 17 34.66 14.42 2.33
CA GLY A 17 35.77 13.57 2.77
C GLY A 17 36.47 13.00 1.53
N ALA A 18 37.69 13.47 1.27
CA ALA A 18 38.51 12.98 0.16
C ALA A 18 38.97 11.55 0.43
N VAL A 19 38.48 10.59 -0.35
CA VAL A 19 38.95 9.21 -0.40
C VAL A 19 39.75 9.01 -1.69
N LEU A 20 40.97 8.47 -1.56
CA LEU A 20 41.85 8.10 -2.66
C LEU A 20 41.21 6.99 -3.52
N PRO A 21 41.18 7.08 -4.86
CA PRO A 21 40.66 6.00 -5.70
C PRO A 21 41.70 4.88 -5.80
N VAL A 22 41.43 3.74 -5.16
CA VAL A 22 42.11 2.47 -5.46
C VAL A 22 41.40 1.90 -6.70
N ALA A 23 42.11 1.82 -7.83
CA ALA A 23 41.55 1.25 -9.05
C ALA A 23 41.45 -0.29 -8.93
N PRO A 24 40.27 -0.92 -9.11
CA PRO A 24 40.20 -2.35 -9.30
C PRO A 24 40.51 -2.71 -10.76
N THR A 25 41.58 -3.48 -10.97
CA THR A 25 41.89 -4.14 -12.24
C THR A 25 40.87 -5.24 -12.50
N ALA A 26 40.09 -5.05 -13.57
CA ALA A 26 39.40 -6.02 -14.44
C ALA A 26 38.81 -7.32 -13.84
N ALA A 27 37.48 -7.43 -13.88
CA ALA A 27 36.81 -8.62 -14.41
C ALA A 27 35.39 -8.25 -14.88
N ALA A 28 35.16 -8.34 -16.19
CA ALA A 28 33.82 -8.33 -16.74
C ALA A 28 33.05 -9.56 -16.21
N MET A 29 31.97 -9.31 -15.49
CA MET A 29 30.86 -10.25 -15.38
C MET A 29 29.60 -9.52 -15.86
N PRO A 30 29.10 -9.77 -17.08
CA PRO A 30 27.73 -9.43 -17.42
C PRO A 30 26.83 -10.46 -16.74
N GLY A 31 26.66 -10.28 -15.44
CA GLY A 31 25.72 -11.02 -14.62
C GLY A 31 25.06 -10.00 -13.75
N ALA A 32 24.11 -9.24 -14.29
CA ALA A 32 23.15 -8.55 -13.46
C ALA A 32 22.60 -9.62 -12.52
N VAL A 33 22.97 -9.54 -11.24
CA VAL A 33 22.24 -10.23 -10.19
C VAL A 33 20.87 -9.60 -10.26
N VAL A 34 19.98 -10.22 -11.03
CA VAL A 34 18.55 -10.08 -10.85
C VAL A 34 18.36 -10.62 -9.43
N VAL A 35 18.47 -9.74 -8.44
CA VAL A 35 17.80 -9.98 -7.17
C VAL A 35 16.37 -10.21 -7.60
N PRO A 36 15.83 -11.44 -7.47
CA PRO A 36 14.42 -11.61 -7.70
C PRO A 36 13.78 -10.63 -6.73
N SER A 37 13.03 -9.68 -7.25
CA SER A 37 12.07 -8.96 -6.44
C SER A 37 11.27 -10.08 -5.80
N ASN A 38 11.50 -10.36 -4.52
CA ASN A 38 10.70 -11.31 -3.74
C ASN A 38 9.33 -10.67 -3.49
N THR A 39 8.76 -10.08 -4.53
CA THR A 39 7.44 -9.50 -4.57
C THR A 39 6.52 -10.71 -4.58
N SER A 40 6.22 -11.20 -3.38
CA SER A 40 5.04 -12.02 -3.20
C SER A 40 3.88 -11.28 -3.87
N PRO A 41 2.99 -11.99 -4.58
CA PRO A 41 1.85 -11.35 -5.19
C PRO A 41 1.04 -10.65 -4.11
N THR A 42 1.04 -9.33 -4.18
CA THR A 42 0.28 -8.45 -3.30
C THR A 42 -1.16 -8.35 -3.84
N LYS A 43 -2.14 -8.18 -2.95
CA LYS A 43 -3.56 -7.99 -3.30
C LYS A 43 -4.15 -6.89 -2.45
N ASP A 44 -5.22 -6.28 -2.93
CA ASP A 44 -6.01 -5.35 -2.13
C ASP A 44 -6.74 -6.11 -1.01
N TYR A 45 -6.55 -5.66 0.22
CA TYR A 45 -7.22 -6.19 1.40
C TYR A 45 -7.91 -5.09 2.17
N VAL A 46 -9.10 -5.40 2.66
CA VAL A 46 -9.82 -4.57 3.62
C VAL A 46 -9.44 -5.04 5.02
N VAL A 47 -8.83 -4.15 5.80
CA VAL A 47 -8.46 -4.39 7.19
C VAL A 47 -9.41 -3.61 8.09
N ILE A 48 -10.17 -4.35 8.91
CA ILE A 48 -11.05 -3.76 9.92
C ILE A 48 -10.38 -3.85 11.28
N LEU A 49 -10.37 -2.73 11.99
CA LEU A 49 -9.70 -2.55 13.27
C LEU A 49 -10.71 -2.57 14.42
N THR A 50 -10.23 -2.93 15.59
CA THR A 50 -10.98 -2.80 16.85
C THR A 50 -11.31 -1.34 17.16
N GLU A 51 -12.35 -1.12 17.96
CA GLU A 51 -12.82 0.21 18.33
C GLU A 51 -11.77 1.02 19.12
N ASN A 52 -10.86 0.35 19.83
CA ASN A 52 -9.79 0.99 20.59
C ASN A 52 -8.53 1.26 19.73
N ALA A 53 -8.43 0.66 18.54
CA ALA A 53 -7.29 0.87 17.67
C ALA A 53 -7.21 2.32 17.16
N SER A 54 -5.98 2.77 16.98
CA SER A 54 -5.66 4.04 16.32
C SER A 54 -5.43 3.79 14.83
N VAL A 55 -6.34 4.28 13.98
CA VAL A 55 -6.28 4.10 12.52
C VAL A 55 -5.00 4.72 11.95
N ALA A 56 -4.66 5.95 12.36
CA ALA A 56 -3.45 6.65 11.91
C ALA A 56 -2.16 5.89 12.27
N SER A 57 -2.11 5.27 13.45
CA SER A 57 -0.94 4.49 13.88
C SER A 57 -0.77 3.20 13.06
N LYS A 58 -1.86 2.60 12.60
CA LYS A 58 -1.84 1.43 11.72
C LYS A 58 -1.41 1.80 10.31
N VAL A 59 -2.04 2.82 9.73
CA VAL A 59 -1.67 3.33 8.40
C VAL A 59 -0.18 3.68 8.34
N ASN A 60 0.34 4.47 9.29
CA ASN A 60 1.76 4.83 9.31
C ASN A 60 2.69 3.62 9.42
N LYS A 61 2.28 2.58 10.14
CA LYS A 61 3.07 1.36 10.29
C LYS A 61 3.08 0.58 8.98
N GLU A 62 1.97 0.52 8.29
CA GLU A 62 1.80 -0.20 7.04
C GLU A 62 2.59 0.49 5.91
N GLU A 63 2.54 1.82 5.84
CA GLU A 63 3.40 2.64 4.96
C GLU A 63 4.90 2.46 5.26
N SER A 64 5.27 2.38 6.55
CA SER A 64 6.67 2.14 6.95
C SER A 64 7.17 0.73 6.58
N LEU A 65 6.25 -0.22 6.38
CA LEU A 65 6.54 -1.56 5.90
C LEU A 65 6.59 -1.63 4.37
N GLY A 66 6.28 -0.52 3.69
CA GLY A 66 6.25 -0.43 2.23
C GLY A 66 4.95 -0.93 1.60
N ASN A 67 3.88 -1.04 2.38
CA ASN A 67 2.55 -1.34 1.85
C ASN A 67 1.86 -0.06 1.41
N ASP A 68 1.17 -0.13 0.28
CA ASP A 68 0.39 0.99 -0.26
C ASP A 68 -0.99 1.02 0.40
N VAL A 69 -1.37 2.14 1.02
CA VAL A 69 -2.69 2.31 1.67
C VAL A 69 -3.61 3.14 0.76
N ASN A 70 -4.56 2.46 0.11
CA ASN A 70 -5.47 3.07 -0.87
C ASN A 70 -6.59 3.90 -0.23
N ASP A 71 -7.16 3.45 0.89
CA ASP A 71 -8.29 4.13 1.53
C ASP A 71 -8.30 3.94 3.06
N VAL A 72 -8.89 4.88 3.79
CA VAL A 72 -8.90 4.90 5.26
C VAL A 72 -10.29 5.25 5.79
N PHE A 73 -10.86 4.32 6.55
CA PHE A 73 -12.16 4.47 7.20
C PHE A 73 -11.98 4.81 8.68
N SER A 74 -12.56 5.92 9.15
CA SER A 74 -12.44 6.35 10.55
C SER A 74 -13.73 6.88 11.18
N SER A 75 -14.80 7.06 10.41
CA SER A 75 -16.02 7.72 10.91
C SER A 75 -16.97 6.80 11.68
N LYS A 76 -17.28 5.62 11.14
CA LYS A 76 -18.22 4.65 11.74
C LYS A 76 -17.59 3.28 11.95
N VAL A 77 -16.77 2.86 10.99
CA VAL A 77 -15.92 1.68 11.06
C VAL A 77 -14.49 2.17 10.99
N LYS A 78 -13.64 1.62 11.85
CA LYS A 78 -12.19 1.87 11.82
C LYS A 78 -11.54 0.83 10.94
N GLY A 79 -10.83 1.26 9.91
CA GLY A 79 -10.19 0.35 8.98
C GLY A 79 -9.43 1.08 7.88
N PHE A 80 -8.81 0.30 7.01
CA PHE A 80 -8.14 0.81 5.83
C PHE A 80 -8.10 -0.28 4.75
N VAL A 81 -7.94 0.15 3.50
CA VAL A 81 -7.64 -0.73 2.36
C VAL A 81 -6.17 -0.57 2.05
N ALA A 82 -5.45 -1.68 1.92
CA ALA A 82 -4.05 -1.68 1.55
C ALA A 82 -3.69 -2.85 0.64
N GLU A 83 -2.67 -2.65 -0.17
CA GLU A 83 -2.02 -3.74 -0.92
C GLU A 83 -1.16 -4.54 0.07
N LEU A 84 -1.57 -5.78 0.40
CA LEU A 84 -0.85 -6.65 1.34
C LEU A 84 -0.41 -7.98 0.71
N ASP A 85 0.76 -8.46 1.15
CA ASP A 85 1.25 -9.79 0.82
C ASP A 85 0.78 -10.84 1.85
N ALA A 86 1.01 -12.12 1.55
CA ALA A 86 0.60 -13.20 2.44
C ALA A 86 1.26 -13.13 3.84
N SER A 87 2.46 -12.57 3.94
CA SER A 87 3.19 -12.37 5.20
C SER A 87 2.52 -11.29 6.05
N ASP A 88 2.18 -10.16 5.43
CA ASP A 88 1.47 -9.08 6.09
C ASP A 88 0.06 -9.46 6.54
N VAL A 89 -0.68 -10.21 5.72
CA VAL A 89 -1.98 -10.75 6.13
C VAL A 89 -1.84 -11.64 7.36
N ARG A 90 -0.83 -12.53 7.41
CA ARG A 90 -0.57 -13.38 8.59
C ARG A 90 -0.20 -12.57 9.83
N ARG A 91 0.53 -11.46 9.66
CA ARG A 91 0.89 -10.54 10.74
C ARG A 91 -0.34 -9.80 11.27
N LEU A 92 -1.18 -9.27 10.39
CA LEU A 92 -2.39 -8.54 10.75
C LEU A 92 -3.43 -9.46 11.41
N LYS A 93 -3.60 -10.70 10.94
CA LYS A 93 -4.48 -11.68 11.59
C LYS A 93 -4.04 -12.08 13.01
N LYS A 94 -2.79 -11.80 13.39
CA LYS A 94 -2.26 -12.01 14.75
C LYS A 94 -2.26 -10.74 15.59
N ASP A 95 -2.56 -9.59 15.00
CA ASP A 95 -2.57 -8.31 15.71
C ASP A 95 -3.89 -8.19 16.51
N PRO A 96 -3.84 -8.04 17.84
CA PRO A 96 -5.04 -7.95 18.67
C PRO A 96 -5.89 -6.70 18.37
N GLN A 97 -5.33 -5.71 17.69
CA GLN A 97 -6.04 -4.50 17.28
C GLN A 97 -6.78 -4.66 15.95
N VAL A 98 -6.63 -5.79 15.26
CA VAL A 98 -7.26 -6.10 13.98
C VAL A 98 -8.38 -7.12 14.22
N LEU A 99 -9.59 -6.78 13.76
CA LEU A 99 -10.75 -7.67 13.84
C LEU A 99 -10.83 -8.60 12.64
N VAL A 100 -10.64 -8.03 11.44
CA VAL A 100 -10.90 -8.72 10.18
C VAL A 100 -9.86 -8.31 9.14
N VAL A 101 -9.41 -9.28 8.34
CA VAL A 101 -8.57 -9.07 7.15
C VAL A 101 -9.15 -9.92 6.04
N GLU A 102 -9.78 -9.28 5.06
CA GLU A 102 -10.42 -9.94 3.93
C GLU A 102 -9.92 -9.36 2.61
N PRO A 103 -9.74 -10.18 1.56
CA PRO A 103 -9.40 -9.68 0.24
C PRO A 103 -10.55 -8.81 -0.29
N ASP A 104 -10.21 -7.71 -0.98
CA ASP A 104 -11.22 -6.89 -1.64
C ASP A 104 -11.91 -7.70 -2.76
N ALA A 105 -13.23 -7.53 -2.87
CA ALA A 105 -14.07 -8.33 -3.75
C ALA A 105 -15.11 -7.45 -4.44
N THR A 106 -15.15 -7.51 -5.77
CA THR A 106 -16.18 -6.81 -6.56
C THR A 106 -17.49 -7.61 -6.59
N PHE A 107 -18.60 -6.95 -6.27
CA PHE A 107 -19.95 -7.50 -6.48
C PHE A 107 -20.53 -6.92 -7.77
N SER A 108 -20.97 -7.77 -8.69
CA SER A 108 -21.70 -7.35 -9.89
C SER A 108 -23.21 -7.47 -9.66
N VAL A 109 -23.94 -6.37 -9.90
CA VAL A 109 -25.40 -6.40 -9.95
C VAL A 109 -25.81 -6.94 -11.31
N GLY A 110 -26.36 -8.16 -11.33
CA GLY A 110 -27.07 -8.65 -12.50
C GLY A 110 -28.36 -7.85 -12.65
N VAL A 111 -28.53 -7.15 -13.78
CA VAL A 111 -29.88 -6.76 -14.20
C VAL A 111 -30.54 -8.08 -14.61
N THR A 112 -31.53 -8.56 -13.84
CA THR A 112 -32.44 -9.55 -14.39
C THR A 112 -33.04 -8.91 -15.62
N ASP A 113 -32.86 -9.51 -16.80
CA ASP A 113 -33.46 -9.03 -18.04
C ASP A 113 -34.99 -9.02 -17.90
N GLU A 114 -35.55 -7.94 -17.36
CA GLU A 114 -36.94 -7.61 -17.50
C GLU A 114 -37.11 -7.23 -18.98
N SER A 115 -37.37 -8.24 -19.81
CA SER A 115 -37.71 -8.08 -21.23
C SER A 115 -39.06 -7.34 -21.32
N THR A 116 -39.02 -6.03 -21.12
CA THR A 116 -40.17 -5.16 -21.34
C THR A 116 -40.32 -5.04 -22.85
N THR A 117 -41.26 -5.81 -23.39
CA THR A 117 -41.68 -5.72 -24.79
C THR A 117 -42.37 -4.37 -24.98
N SER A 118 -41.68 -3.39 -25.55
CA SER A 118 -42.26 -2.10 -25.89
C SER A 118 -43.18 -2.25 -27.12
N THR A 119 -44.49 -2.25 -26.89
CA THR A 119 -45.52 -2.09 -27.95
C THR A 119 -45.59 -0.61 -28.34
N THR A 120 -45.15 -0.28 -29.55
CA THR A 120 -45.40 1.02 -30.19
C THR A 120 -46.83 1.08 -30.70
N THR A 121 -47.58 2.12 -30.34
CA THR A 121 -48.83 2.54 -30.99
C THR A 121 -48.76 4.02 -31.30
#